data_AF-A0AAW9EE92-F1
#
_entry.id   AF-A0AAW9EE92-F1
#
_cell.length_a   1.000
_cell.length_b   1.000
_cell.length_c   1.000
_cell.angle_alpha   90.00
_cell.angle_beta   90.00
_cell.angle_gamma   90.00
#
_symmetry.space_group_name_H-M   'P 1'
#
loop_
_entity.id
_entity.type
_entity.pdbx_description
1 polymer ?
#
loop_
_entity_poly.entity_id
_entity_poly.type
_entity_poly.pdbx_seq_one_letter_code
_entity_poly.pdbx_strand_id
1 'polypeptide(L)'
;YITDATKRLVFLKDRLAKYEYSVAEYYTRRGAWVAVVNRVEGMLRDYPDTQATRDGLKLMENAYRQMQMTIQAEKVAKIIAANSSNT
;
A
#
# COMPACT_ATOMS: atom_id res chain seq x y z
N TYR A 1 30.61 -0.12 8.94
CA TYR A 1 30.06 1.17 8.48
C TYR A 1 28.96 1.01 7.43
N ILE A 2 29.17 0.30 6.31
CA ILE A 2 28.14 0.08 5.27
C ILE A 2 26.85 -0.55 5.82
N THR A 3 26.98 -1.53 6.72
CA THR A 3 25.84 -2.24 7.33
C THR A 3 24.93 -1.37 8.20
N ASP A 4 25.43 -0.29 8.80
CA ASP A 4 24.60 0.66 9.58
C ASP A 4 23.85 1.61 8.65
N ALA A 5 24.51 2.12 7.61
CA ALA A 5 23.88 2.97 6.61
C ALA A 5 22.72 2.27 5.89
N THR A 6 22.88 1.01 5.49
CA THR A 6 21.80 0.22 4.86
C THR A 6 20.60 0.04 5.78
N LYS A 7 20.83 -0.26 7.08
CA LYS A 7 19.74 -0.38 8.06
C LYS A 7 18.97 0.92 8.23
N ARG A 8 19.66 2.06 8.27
CA ARG A 8 19.02 3.37 8.36
C ARG A 8 18.18 3.69 7.11
N LEU A 9 18.65 3.32 5.92
CA LEU A 9 17.88 3.49 4.68
C LEU A 9 16.58 2.68 4.70
N VAL A 10 16.65 1.41 5.13
CA VAL A 10 15.44 0.56 5.29
C VAL A 10 14.48 1.20 6.30
N PHE A 11 14.98 1.66 7.45
CA PHE A 11 14.15 2.33 8.45
C PHE A 11 13.48 3.60 7.92
N LEU A 12 14.19 4.43 7.16
CA LEU A 12 13.63 5.63 6.55
C LEU A 12 12.56 5.28 5.52
N LYS A 13 12.81 4.27 4.68
CA LYS A 13 11.85 3.75 3.70
C LYS A 13 10.57 3.28 4.38
N ASP A 14 10.68 2.49 5.44
CA ASP A 14 9.54 2.02 6.23
C ASP A 14 8.75 3.19 6.84
N ARG A 15 9.45 4.23 7.31
CA ARG A 15 8.82 5.42 7.87
C ARG A 15 8.05 6.21 6.81
N LEU A 16 8.60 6.37 5.62
CA LEU A 16 7.93 7.03 4.50
C LEU A 16 6.70 6.24 4.04
N ALA A 17 6.81 4.92 3.94
CA ALA A 17 5.68 4.07 3.60
C ALA A 17 4.55 4.17 4.64
N LYS A 18 4.88 4.17 5.94
CA LYS A 18 3.89 4.39 7.01
C LYS A 18 3.18 5.74 6.91
N TYR A 19 3.90 6.78 6.52
CA TYR A 19 3.30 8.10 6.31
C TYR A 19 2.29 8.07 5.16
N GLU A 20 2.67 7.54 3.99
CA GLU A 20 1.74 7.42 2.84
C GLU A 20 0.53 6.54 3.18
N TYR A 21 0.72 5.46 3.96
CA TYR A 21 -0.38 4.64 4.45
C TYR A 21 -1.38 5.45 5.30
N SER A 22 -0.89 6.27 6.23
CA SER A 22 -1.76 7.13 7.06
C SER A 22 -2.56 8.15 6.24
N VAL A 23 -1.98 8.64 5.13
CA VAL A 23 -2.66 9.52 4.17
C VAL A 23 -3.75 8.74 3.41
N ALA A 24 -3.47 7.50 2.98
CA ALA A 24 -4.46 6.63 2.37
C ALA A 24 -5.63 6.29 3.32
N GLU A 25 -5.35 6.05 4.61
CA GLU A 25 -6.39 5.86 5.64
C GLU A 25 -7.25 7.11 5.84
N TYR A 26 -6.62 8.29 5.82
CA TYR A 26 -7.35 9.56 5.90
C TYR A 26 -8.30 9.75 4.70
N TYR A 27 -7.85 9.46 3.48
CA TYR A 27 -8.71 9.53 2.30
C TYR A 27 -9.81 8.46 2.29
N THR A 28 -9.51 7.26 2.82
CA THR A 28 -10.52 6.20 3.03
C THR A 28 -11.64 6.70 3.94
N ARG A 29 -11.31 7.30 5.09
CA ARG A 29 -12.29 7.86 6.02
C ARG A 29 -13.14 8.98 5.43
N ARG A 30 -12.62 9.69 4.42
CA ARG A 30 -13.33 10.75 3.68
C ARG A 30 -14.11 10.24 2.46
N GLY A 31 -14.04 8.95 2.13
CA GLY A 31 -14.65 8.39 0.93
C GLY A 31 -13.99 8.84 -0.39
N ALA A 32 -12.75 9.34 -0.33
CA ALA A 32 -12.00 9.79 -1.50
C ALA A 32 -11.29 8.61 -2.18
N TRP A 33 -12.06 7.68 -2.73
CA TRP A 33 -11.58 6.38 -3.21
C TRP A 33 -10.51 6.47 -4.32
N VAL A 34 -10.66 7.40 -5.26
CA VAL A 34 -9.65 7.66 -6.30
C VAL A 34 -8.30 8.08 -5.69
N ALA A 35 -8.34 8.92 -4.65
CA ALA A 35 -7.13 9.36 -3.96
C ALA A 35 -6.47 8.21 -3.18
N VAL A 36 -7.27 7.30 -2.59
CA VAL A 36 -6.75 6.08 -1.94
C VAL A 36 -5.98 5.24 -2.96
N VAL A 37 -6.57 4.97 -4.12
CA VAL A 37 -5.93 4.19 -5.19
C VAL A 37 -4.61 4.82 -5.62
N ASN A 38 -4.61 6.12 -5.94
CA ASN A 38 -3.40 6.82 -6.37
C ASN A 38 -2.28 6.79 -5.32
N ARG A 39 -2.64 6.87 -4.02
CA ARG A 39 -1.66 6.79 -2.93
C ARG A 39 -1.05 5.41 -2.82
N VAL A 40 -1.87 4.36 -2.85
CA VAL A 40 -1.39 2.98 -2.76
C VAL A 40 -0.59 2.56 -4.00
N GLU A 41 -0.95 3.04 -5.20
CA GLU A 41 -0.14 2.85 -6.41
C GLU A 41 1.26 3.50 -6.28
N GLY A 42 1.33 4.72 -5.72
CA GLY A 42 2.61 5.36 -5.39
C GLY A 42 3.44 4.52 -4.42
N MET A 43 2.81 4.00 -3.36
CA MET A 43 3.47 3.11 -2.40
C MET A 43 3.99 1.81 -3.03
N LEU A 44 3.25 1.23 -3.99
CA LEU A 44 3.71 0.04 -4.72
C LEU A 44 4.92 0.31 -5.60
N ARG A 45 5.00 1.51 -6.18
CA ARG A 45 6.15 1.90 -7.00
C ARG A 45 7.38 2.24 -6.16
N ASP A 46 7.18 3.00 -5.08
CA ASP A 46 8.28 3.60 -4.34
C ASP A 46 8.73 2.71 -3.17
N TYR A 47 7.80 1.95 -2.56
CA TYR A 47 8.00 1.16 -1.34
C TYR A 47 7.38 -0.27 -1.40
N PRO A 48 7.61 -1.08 -2.46
CA PRO A 48 6.91 -2.34 -2.70
C PRO A 48 7.10 -3.44 -1.63
N ASP A 49 8.25 -3.44 -0.97
CA ASP A 49 8.71 -4.44 0.00
C ASP A 49 8.23 -4.18 1.44
N THR A 50 7.71 -2.98 1.71
CA THR A 50 7.33 -2.56 3.07
C THR A 50 6.01 -3.16 3.52
N GLN A 51 5.86 -3.39 4.83
CA GLN A 51 4.61 -3.89 5.41
C GLN A 51 3.44 -2.93 5.18
N ALA A 52 3.69 -1.62 5.28
CA ALA A 52 2.67 -0.59 5.08
C ALA A 52 2.05 -0.64 3.68
N THR A 53 2.84 -0.95 2.64
CA THR A 53 2.32 -1.14 1.27
C THR A 53 1.42 -2.36 1.17
N ARG A 54 1.76 -3.47 1.85
CA ARG A 54 0.90 -4.67 1.89
C ARG A 54 -0.44 -4.38 2.56
N ASP A 55 -0.42 -3.61 3.66
CA ASP A 55 -1.65 -3.20 4.33
C ASP A 55 -2.45 -2.20 3.47
N GLY A 56 -1.77 -1.33 2.71
CA GLY A 56 -2.37 -0.40 1.76
C GLY A 56 -3.17 -1.09 0.65
N LEU A 57 -2.74 -2.27 0.18
CA LEU A 57 -3.47 -3.04 -0.83
C LEU A 57 -4.92 -3.34 -0.41
N LYS A 58 -5.19 -3.56 0.89
CA LYS A 58 -6.55 -3.78 1.38
C LYS A 58 -7.42 -2.52 1.25
N LEU A 59 -6.83 -1.34 1.46
CA LEU A 59 -7.52 -0.06 1.26
C LEU A 59 -7.81 0.17 -0.23
N MET A 60 -6.87 -0.17 -1.11
CA MET A 60 -7.03 -0.10 -2.57
C MET A 60 -8.11 -1.06 -3.08
N GLU A 61 -8.16 -2.29 -2.56
CA GLU A 61 -9.23 -3.24 -2.88
C GLU A 61 -10.61 -2.68 -2.48
N ASN A 62 -10.73 -2.19 -1.25
CA ASN A 62 -11.97 -1.57 -0.77
C ASN A 62 -12.36 -0.38 -1.66
N ALA A 63 -11.42 0.52 -1.95
CA ALA A 63 -11.65 1.67 -2.82
C ALA A 63 -12.19 1.25 -4.20
N TYR A 64 -11.63 0.22 -4.83
CA TYR A 64 -12.16 -0.30 -6.09
C TYR A 64 -13.56 -0.90 -5.96
N ARG A 65 -13.85 -1.62 -4.87
CA ARG A 65 -15.21 -2.14 -4.61
C ARG A 65 -16.23 -1.00 -4.44
N GLN A 66 -15.87 0.07 -3.73
CA GLN A 66 -16.72 1.25 -3.56
C GLN A 66 -16.97 1.99 -4.88
N MET A 67 -15.99 2.00 -5.78
CA MET A 67 -16.12 2.55 -7.12
C MET A 67 -16.77 1.58 -8.13
N GLN A 68 -17.28 0.43 -7.69
CA GLN A 68 -17.87 -0.62 -8.54
C GLN A 68 -16.90 -1.20 -9.60
N MET A 69 -15.59 -1.05 -9.36
CA MET A 69 -14.51 -1.54 -10.22
C MET A 69 -14.11 -2.97 -9.82
N THR A 70 -15.02 -3.92 -10.01
CA THR A 70 -14.89 -5.30 -9.52
C THR A 70 -13.68 -6.04 -10.09
N ILE A 71 -13.39 -5.88 -11.38
CA ILE A 71 -12.24 -6.51 -12.05
C ILE A 71 -10.93 -6.09 -11.40
N GLN A 72 -10.79 -4.79 -11.09
CA GLN A 72 -9.60 -4.23 -10.45
C GLN A 72 -9.50 -4.69 -9.00
N ALA A 73 -10.60 -4.70 -8.26
CA ALA A 73 -10.64 -5.26 -6.91
C ALA A 73 -10.19 -6.72 -6.88
N GLU A 74 -10.65 -7.56 -7.80
CA GLU A 74 -10.22 -8.96 -7.90
C GLU A 74 -8.73 -9.11 -8.22
N LYS A 75 -8.19 -8.25 -9.10
CA LYS A 75 -6.75 -8.24 -9.38
C LYS A 75 -5.95 -7.92 -8.12
N VAL A 76 -6.37 -6.91 -7.35
CA VAL A 76 -5.72 -6.56 -6.08
C VAL A 76 -5.84 -7.71 -5.07
N ALA A 77 -7.00 -8.34 -4.95
CA ALA A 77 -7.21 -9.49 -4.06
C ALA A 77 -6.27 -10.66 -4.41
N LYS A 78 -6.04 -10.94 -5.70
CA LYS A 78 -5.06 -11.96 -6.13
C LYS A 78 -3.63 -11.61 -5.72
N ILE A 79 -3.24 -10.34 -5.80
CA ILE A 79 -1.92 -9.87 -5.34
C ILE A 79 -1.79 -10.05 -3.82
N ILE A 80 -2.80 -9.67 -3.06
CA ILE A 80 -2.83 -9.87 -1.61
C ILE A 80 -2.65 -11.36 -1.27
N ALA A 81 -3.40 -12.24 -1.95
CA ALA A 81 -3.31 -13.69 -1.74
C ALA A 81 -1.92 -14.24 -2.06
N ALA A 82 -1.31 -13.83 -3.18
CA ALA A 82 0.04 -14.23 -3.57
C ALA A 82 1.11 -13.76 -2.57
N ASN A 83 0.91 -12.59 -1.95
CA ASN A 83 1.81 -12.08 -0.93
C ASN A 83 1.67 -12.81 0.41
N SER A 84 0.47 -13.32 0.76
CA SER A 84 0.24 -14.10 1.99
C SER A 84 0.76 -15.53 1.92
N SER A 85 0.92 -16.12 0.73
CA SER A 85 1.51 -17.45 0.56
C SER A 85 3.04 -17.47 0.58
N ASN A 86 3.67 -16.29 0.55
CA ASN A 86 5.13 -16.12 0.58
C ASN A 86 5.70 -15.90 2.00
N THR A 87 4.87 -16.11 3.02
CA THR A 87 5.24 -16.15 4.45
C THR A 87 5.11 -17.57 4.97
#